data_AF-A0A7J2HH60-F1
#
_entry.id   AF-A0A7J2HH60-F1
#
_cell.length_a   1.000
_cell.length_b   1.000
_cell.length_c   1.000
_cell.angle_alpha   90.00
_cell.angle_beta   90.00
_cell.angle_gamma   90.00
#
_symmetry.space_group_name_H-M   'P 1'
#
loop_
_entity.id
_entity.type
_entity.pdbx_description
1 polymer ?
#
loop_
_entity_poly.entity_id
_entity_poly.type
_entity_poly.pdbx_seq_one_letter_code
_entity_poly.pdbx_strand_id
1 'polypeptide(L)'
;MPIHGLEWLFISIIVIALLLWDPQKIPKLARALAEAKKEYERATATLQEVVEEVQSEAAEGESEEDLDEKIIKTAKELGIETYGKTKDEILRAILAKKTEGKPSGEQAAEPAEKQSSENIP
;
A
#
# COMPACT_ATOMS: atom_id res chain seq x y z
N MET A 1 51.25 -0.65 -9.61
CA MET A 1 50.66 -1.56 -10.63
C MET A 1 49.83 -0.70 -11.57
N PRO A 2 50.05 -0.75 -12.89
CA PRO A 2 49.31 0.11 -13.81
C PRO A 2 47.88 -0.42 -13.98
N ILE A 3 46.92 0.22 -13.33
CA ILE A 3 45.46 -0.06 -13.42
C ILE A 3 44.83 0.43 -14.75
N HIS A 4 45.68 0.78 -15.72
CA HIS A 4 45.28 1.58 -16.87
C HIS A 4 44.28 0.84 -17.78
N GLY A 5 44.33 -0.49 -17.86
CA GLY A 5 43.41 -1.25 -18.72
C GLY A 5 41.93 -1.23 -18.28
N LEU A 6 41.67 -1.24 -16.97
CA LEU A 6 40.30 -1.28 -16.45
C LEU A 6 39.66 0.12 -16.46
N GLU A 7 40.44 1.17 -16.20
CA GLU A 7 39.99 2.57 -16.28
C GLU A 7 39.49 2.92 -17.69
N TRP A 8 40.26 2.55 -18.72
CA TRP A 8 39.85 2.73 -20.12
C TRP A 8 38.60 1.91 -20.47
N LEU A 9 38.41 0.72 -19.88
CA LEU A 9 37.20 -0.09 -20.07
C LEU A 9 35.97 0.61 -19.48
N PHE A 10 36.05 1.12 -18.25
CA PHE A 10 34.94 1.86 -17.64
C PHE A 10 34.61 3.15 -18.40
N ILE A 11 35.64 3.90 -18.84
CA ILE A 11 35.44 5.09 -19.66
C ILE A 11 34.75 4.73 -20.98
N SER A 12 35.18 3.66 -21.64
CA SER A 12 34.56 3.18 -22.88
C SER A 12 33.09 2.79 -22.68
N ILE A 13 32.78 2.07 -21.59
CA ILE A 13 31.41 1.70 -21.24
C ILE A 13 30.55 2.95 -21.00
N ILE A 14 31.04 3.94 -20.25
CA ILE A 14 30.32 5.18 -19.99
C ILE A 14 30.09 5.96 -21.28
N VAL A 15 31.09 6.06 -22.16
CA VAL A 15 30.96 6.74 -23.46
C VAL A 15 29.93 6.03 -24.34
N ILE A 16 29.97 4.69 -24.43
CA ILE A 16 28.99 3.90 -25.18
C ILE A 16 27.59 4.10 -24.59
N ALA A 17 27.45 4.10 -23.26
CA ALA A 17 26.19 4.36 -22.60
C ALA A 17 25.67 5.78 -22.93
N LEU A 18 26.52 6.81 -22.91
CA LEU A 18 26.15 8.18 -23.28
C LEU A 18 25.84 8.36 -24.78
N LEU A 19 26.40 7.54 -25.66
CA LEU A 19 26.12 7.56 -27.10
C LEU A 19 24.81 6.84 -27.44
N LEU A 20 24.54 5.71 -26.78
CA LEU A 20 23.27 4.97 -26.91
C LEU A 20 22.12 5.71 -26.21
N TRP A 21 22.44 6.45 -25.14
CA TRP A 21 21.49 7.23 -24.38
C TRP A 21 21.45 8.67 -24.89
N ASP A 22 20.47 9.01 -25.73
CA ASP A 22 20.30 10.36 -26.26
C ASP A 22 20.22 11.41 -25.11
N PRO A 23 21.22 12.30 -24.97
CA PRO A 23 21.29 13.27 -23.88
C PRO A 23 20.15 14.29 -23.92
N GLN A 24 19.46 14.43 -25.06
CA GLN A 24 18.28 15.29 -25.19
C GLN A 24 17.03 14.71 -24.51
N LYS A 25 17.03 13.43 -24.11
CA LYS A 25 15.90 12.79 -23.43
C LYS A 25 15.89 13.06 -21.93
N ILE A 26 17.05 13.11 -21.28
CA ILE A 26 17.19 13.44 -19.85
C ILE A 26 16.48 14.75 -19.46
N PRO A 27 16.71 15.91 -20.13
CA PRO A 27 16.06 17.16 -19.76
C PRO A 27 14.55 17.14 -20.05
N LYS A 28 14.09 16.39 -21.05
CA LYS A 28 12.66 16.25 -21.37
C LYS A 28 11.93 15.43 -20.30
N LEU A 29 12.53 14.33 -19.85
CA LEU A 29 12.01 13.50 -18.76
C LEU A 29 12.00 14.28 -17.44
N ALA A 30 13.07 15.02 -17.13
CA ALA A 30 13.13 15.86 -15.94
C ALA A 30 12.02 16.93 -15.94
N ARG A 31 11.75 17.57 -17.09
CA ARG A 31 10.64 18.54 -17.21
C ARG A 31 9.28 17.89 -17.04
N ALA A 32 9.03 16.74 -17.69
CA ALA A 32 7.77 16.01 -17.55
C ALA A 32 7.54 15.53 -16.10
N LEU A 33 8.58 15.02 -15.45
CA LEU A 33 8.54 14.62 -14.04
C LEU A 33 8.34 15.82 -13.11
N ALA A 34 8.97 16.96 -13.40
CA ALA A 34 8.79 18.19 -12.63
C ALA A 34 7.37 18.75 -12.76
N GLU A 35 6.77 18.71 -13.96
CA GLU A 35 5.38 19.09 -14.20
C GLU A 35 4.42 18.17 -13.42
N ALA A 36 4.63 16.85 -13.53
CA ALA A 36 3.83 15.85 -12.80
C ALA A 36 3.99 15.99 -11.27
N LYS A 37 5.22 16.20 -10.77
CA LYS A 37 5.48 16.45 -9.35
C LYS A 37 4.78 17.74 -8.89
N LYS A 38 4.80 18.79 -9.70
CA LYS A 38 4.17 20.07 -9.38
C LYS A 38 2.65 19.93 -9.27
N GLU A 39 2.01 19.18 -10.16
CA GLU A 39 0.57 18.89 -10.05
C GLU A 39 0.24 18.01 -8.84
N TYR A 40 1.07 17.00 -8.58
CA TYR A 40 0.95 16.18 -7.37
C TYR A 40 1.10 17.01 -6.09
N GLU A 41 2.10 17.89 -6.02
CA GLU A 41 2.35 18.79 -4.88
C GLU A 41 1.21 19.79 -4.69
N ARG A 42 0.56 20.24 -5.78
CA ARG A 42 -0.65 21.06 -5.69
C ARG A 42 -1.84 20.29 -5.14
N ALA A 43 -2.01 19.02 -5.54
CA ALA A 43 -3.05 18.14 -5.02
C ALA A 43 -2.77 17.63 -3.59
N THR A 44 -1.49 17.55 -3.19
CA THR A 44 -1.08 17.13 -1.85
C THR A 44 -0.87 18.28 -0.89
N ALA A 45 -0.68 19.53 -1.33
CA ALA A 45 -0.60 20.68 -0.42
C ALA A 45 -1.90 20.85 0.38
N THR A 46 -3.06 20.62 -0.25
CA THR A 46 -4.36 20.60 0.44
C THR A 46 -4.48 19.40 1.37
N LEU A 47 -3.91 18.24 0.99
CA LEU A 47 -3.87 17.07 1.87
C LEU A 47 -2.87 17.26 3.02
N GLN A 48 -1.79 18.00 2.83
CA GLN A 48 -0.77 18.25 3.83
C GLN A 48 -1.28 19.25 4.86
N GLU A 49 -2.03 20.27 4.45
CA GLU A 49 -2.78 21.15 5.35
C GLU A 49 -3.81 20.37 6.15
N VAL A 50 -4.59 19.48 5.51
CA VAL A 50 -5.55 18.59 6.22
C VAL A 50 -4.85 17.57 7.11
N VAL A 51 -3.70 17.02 6.70
CA VAL A 51 -2.92 16.06 7.50
C VAL A 51 -2.21 16.77 8.64
N GLU A 52 -1.77 18.02 8.46
CA GLU A 52 -1.17 18.84 9.52
C GLU A 52 -2.25 19.32 10.50
N GLU A 53 -3.46 19.63 10.04
CA GLU A 53 -4.64 19.90 10.88
C GLU A 53 -5.06 18.64 11.65
N VAL A 54 -5.17 17.48 10.98
CA VAL A 54 -5.48 16.19 11.61
C VAL A 54 -4.35 15.70 12.52
N GLN A 55 -3.08 16.01 12.21
CA GLN A 55 -1.93 15.67 13.05
C GLN A 55 -1.77 16.64 14.21
N SER A 56 -2.21 17.90 14.06
CA SER A 56 -2.38 18.84 15.16
C SER A 56 -3.54 18.42 16.06
N GLU A 57 -4.67 17.97 15.51
CA GLU A 57 -5.79 17.40 16.25
C GLU A 57 -5.47 16.03 16.87
N ALA A 58 -4.64 15.20 16.23
CA ALA A 58 -4.15 13.94 16.81
C ALA A 58 -3.03 14.16 17.83
N ALA A 59 -2.24 15.23 17.69
CA ALA A 59 -1.32 15.70 18.73
C ALA A 59 -2.08 16.34 19.90
N GLU A 60 -3.29 16.86 19.67
CA GLU A 60 -4.30 17.17 20.68
C GLU A 60 -5.09 15.91 21.12
N GLY A 61 -4.36 14.86 21.51
CA GLY A 61 -4.79 14.02 22.63
C GLY A 61 -5.82 12.93 22.37
N GLU A 62 -5.69 12.14 21.29
CA GLU A 62 -6.11 10.74 21.37
C GLU A 62 -4.89 9.88 21.69
N SER A 63 -4.73 9.57 22.96
CA SER A 63 -3.69 8.67 23.45
C SER A 63 -3.92 7.26 22.88
N GLU A 64 -2.86 6.43 22.78
CA GLU A 64 -3.04 5.01 22.43
C GLU A 64 -4.06 4.31 23.36
N GLU A 65 -4.25 4.85 24.57
CA GLU A 65 -5.22 4.39 25.57
C GLU A 65 -6.68 4.65 25.12
N ASP A 66 -6.97 5.76 24.43
CA ASP A 66 -8.31 6.08 23.92
C ASP A 66 -8.73 5.14 22.77
N LEU A 67 -7.78 4.80 21.90
CA LEU A 67 -7.98 3.82 20.82
C LEU A 67 -8.22 2.43 21.40
N ASP A 68 -7.46 2.04 22.42
CA ASP A 68 -7.63 0.78 23.12
C ASP A 68 -9.01 0.68 23.78
N GLU A 69 -9.47 1.75 24.43
CA GLU A 69 -10.79 1.79 25.05
C GLU A 69 -11.91 1.63 24.00
N LYS A 70 -11.79 2.31 22.85
CA LYS A 70 -12.75 2.16 21.73
C LYS A 70 -12.80 0.72 21.19
N ILE A 71 -11.65 0.05 21.06
CA ILE A 71 -11.57 -1.34 20.58
C ILE A 71 -12.22 -2.29 21.59
N ILE A 72 -11.91 -2.15 22.88
CA ILE A 72 -12.48 -2.99 23.95
C ILE A 72 -13.99 -2.78 24.06
N LYS A 73 -14.46 -1.53 23.96
CA LYS A 73 -15.89 -1.19 24.01
C LYS A 73 -16.65 -1.84 22.86
N THR A 74 -16.14 -1.73 21.64
CA THR A 74 -16.73 -2.34 20.44
C THR A 74 -16.78 -3.87 20.55
N ALA A 75 -15.71 -4.49 21.04
CA ALA A 75 -15.67 -5.94 21.28
C ALA A 75 -16.72 -6.38 22.31
N LYS A 76 -16.86 -5.64 23.42
CA LYS A 76 -17.84 -5.93 24.47
C LYS A 76 -19.28 -5.79 23.97
N GLU A 77 -19.56 -4.77 23.16
CA GLU A 77 -20.86 -4.59 22.50
C GLU A 77 -21.21 -5.74 21.55
N LEU A 78 -20.20 -6.33 20.88
CA LEU A 78 -20.35 -7.48 19.99
C LEU A 78 -20.31 -8.84 20.71
N GLY A 79 -20.18 -8.84 22.05
CA GLY A 79 -20.10 -10.06 22.86
C GLY A 79 -18.80 -10.86 22.67
N ILE A 80 -17.71 -10.19 22.28
CA ILE A 80 -16.40 -10.80 22.08
C ILE A 80 -15.61 -10.73 23.39
N GLU A 81 -15.05 -11.87 23.80
CA GLU A 81 -14.16 -11.92 24.96
C GLU A 81 -12.85 -11.16 24.69
N THR A 82 -12.56 -10.17 25.54
CA THR A 82 -11.37 -9.30 25.46
C THR A 82 -10.26 -9.70 26.44
N TYR A 83 -10.54 -10.54 27.45
CA TYR A 83 -9.57 -10.91 28.47
C TYR A 83 -8.54 -11.91 27.92
N GLY A 84 -7.25 -11.62 28.14
CA GLY A 84 -6.14 -12.48 27.73
C GLY A 84 -5.85 -12.50 26.23
N LYS A 85 -6.49 -11.62 25.44
CA LYS A 85 -6.26 -11.48 23.99
C LYS A 85 -5.48 -10.22 23.67
N THR A 86 -4.69 -10.27 22.60
CA THR A 86 -4.00 -9.11 22.06
C THR A 86 -4.97 -8.19 21.30
N LYS A 87 -4.60 -6.92 21.17
CA LYS A 87 -5.38 -5.91 20.44
C LYS A 87 -5.76 -6.38 19.03
N ASP A 88 -4.79 -6.96 18.32
CA ASP A 88 -4.97 -7.51 16.97
C ASP A 88 -5.97 -8.66 16.91
N GLU A 89 -5.97 -9.54 17.91
CA GLU A 89 -6.91 -10.66 18.00
C GLU A 89 -8.34 -10.17 18.25
N ILE A 90 -8.51 -9.14 19.09
CA ILE A 90 -9.80 -8.52 19.36
C ILE A 90 -10.33 -7.86 18.08
N LEU A 91 -9.50 -7.12 17.35
CA LEU A 91 -9.87 -6.50 16.07
C LEU A 91 -10.29 -7.54 15.02
N ARG A 92 -9.55 -8.64 14.89
CA ARG A 92 -9.91 -9.75 14.00
C ARG A 92 -11.25 -10.36 14.38
N ALA A 93 -11.50 -10.58 15.68
CA ALA A 93 -12.77 -11.09 16.16
C ALA A 93 -13.94 -10.13 15.92
N ILE A 94 -13.72 -8.81 16.04
CA ILE A 94 -14.73 -7.78 15.71
C ILE A 94 -15.10 -7.86 14.23
N LEU A 95 -14.10 -7.93 13.35
CA LEU A 95 -14.31 -8.03 11.90
C LEU A 95 -15.01 -9.35 11.52
N ALA A 96 -14.60 -10.46 12.11
CA ALA A 96 -15.26 -11.75 11.93
C ALA A 96 -16.72 -11.67 12.38
N LYS A 97 -17.02 -11.17 13.59
CA LYS A 97 -18.40 -11.06 14.09
C LYS A 97 -19.28 -10.14 13.24
N LYS A 98 -18.71 -9.04 12.74
CA LYS A 98 -19.39 -8.08 11.86
C LYS A 98 -19.73 -8.67 10.48
N THR A 99 -18.89 -9.58 9.99
CA THR A 99 -19.11 -10.30 8.72
C THR A 99 -20.03 -11.52 8.90
N GLU A 100 -19.95 -12.20 10.04
CA GLU A 100 -20.84 -13.30 10.43
C GLU A 100 -22.30 -12.86 10.67
N GLY A 101 -22.56 -11.56 10.84
CA GLY A 101 -23.90 -11.01 11.01
C GLY A 101 -24.81 -11.05 9.76
N LYS A 102 -24.28 -11.34 8.55
CA LYS A 102 -25.06 -11.52 7.30
C LYS A 102 -24.17 -11.99 6.14
N PRO A 103 -24.46 -13.09 5.41
CA PRO A 103 -25.28 -14.26 5.68
C PRO A 103 -24.48 -15.59 5.69
N SER A 104 -24.99 -16.58 6.42
CA SER A 104 -24.86 -17.99 6.06
C SER A 104 -25.54 -18.22 4.72
N GLY A 105 -24.82 -18.79 3.76
CA GLY A 105 -25.35 -19.13 2.45
C GLY A 105 -24.27 -19.30 1.40
N GLU A 106 -23.72 -20.52 1.34
CA GLU A 106 -23.07 -21.09 0.16
C GLU A 106 -21.66 -20.61 -0.20
N GLN A 107 -20.67 -21.22 0.45
CA GLN A 107 -19.57 -21.83 -0.29
C GLN A 107 -18.97 -22.95 0.57
N ALA A 108 -19.77 -24.00 0.72
CA ALA A 108 -19.22 -25.33 0.93
C ALA A 108 -18.45 -25.70 -0.34
N ALA A 109 -17.24 -26.20 -0.13
CA ALA A 109 -16.47 -26.88 -1.14
C ALA A 109 -17.30 -28.01 -1.76
N GLU A 110 -17.27 -28.14 -3.09
CA GLU A 110 -17.13 -29.47 -3.68
C GLU A 110 -16.28 -29.42 -4.97
N PRO A 111 -15.30 -30.34 -5.11
CA PRO A 111 -14.39 -30.40 -6.24
C PRO A 111 -14.91 -31.32 -7.34
N ALA A 112 -14.40 -31.09 -8.56
CA ALA A 112 -14.31 -32.02 -9.67
C ALA A 112 -15.63 -32.58 -10.25
N GLU A 113 -15.98 -32.15 -11.47
CA GLU A 113 -16.27 -33.13 -12.52
C GLU A 113 -15.97 -32.60 -13.92
N LYS A 114 -15.25 -33.44 -14.67
CA LYS A 114 -15.07 -33.35 -16.11
C LYS A 114 -16.40 -33.65 -16.79
N GLN A 115 -16.72 -32.95 -17.88
CA GLN A 115 -17.32 -33.50 -19.11
C GLN A 115 -17.54 -32.31 -20.07
N SER A 116 -16.85 -32.28 -21.21
CA SER A 116 -17.16 -33.02 -22.44
C SER A 116 -18.09 -32.19 -23.33
N SER A 117 -17.55 -31.86 -24.51
CA SER A 117 -18.26 -31.86 -25.81
C SER A 117 -19.64 -31.19 -25.91
N GLU A 118 -19.73 -30.08 -26.64
CA GLU A 118 -20.76 -29.87 -27.69
C GLU A 118 -20.39 -28.60 -28.47
N ASN A 119 -19.64 -28.70 -29.57
CA ASN A 119 -20.13 -28.67 -30.95
C ASN A 119 -21.21 -27.62 -31.30
N ILE A 120 -20.76 -26.59 -32.04
CA ILE A 120 -21.24 -26.10 -33.36
C ILE A 120 -22.73 -25.77 -33.51
N PRO A 121 -23.03 -24.62 -34.13
CA PRO A 121 -23.60 -24.65 -35.48
C PRO A 121 -22.65 -24.13 -36.57
#